data_AF-H2BMS9-F1
#
_entry.id   AF-H2BMS9-F1
#
_cell.length_a   1.000
_cell.length_b   1.000
_cell.length_c   1.000
_cell.angle_alpha   90.00
_cell.angle_beta   90.00
_cell.angle_gamma   90.00
#
_symmetry.space_group_name_H-M   'P 1'
#
loop_
_entity.id
_entity.type
_entity.pdbx_description
1 polymer ?
#
loop_
_entity_poly.entity_id
_entity_poly.type
_entity_poly.pdbx_seq_one_letter_code
_entity_poly.pdbx_strand_id
1 'polypeptide(L)'
;NFKKQGIEISPAAMAKGLQDGMSGGQLLLTEQQMKDVLNKFQKDLMAKRNAEFTKKAEENKAKGEAFMSQNKAKEGVVSLPSGLQYKIIQTGTGAKPAKDDTVTVEYTGKLIDGQVFDSTEKTGKPATFKVSQV
;
A
#
# COMPACT_ATOMS: atom_id res chain seq x y z
N ASN A 1 16.92 3.65 -0.10
CA ASN A 1 17.89 2.62 -0.56
C ASN A 1 17.76 2.52 -2.07
N PHE A 2 18.72 3.06 -2.82
CA PHE A 2 18.67 3.18 -4.29
C PHE A 2 18.62 1.82 -5.01
N LYS A 3 19.36 0.84 -4.50
CA LYS A 3 19.34 -0.54 -5.02
C LYS A 3 17.95 -1.18 -4.91
N LYS A 4 17.26 -0.99 -3.78
CA LYS A 4 15.86 -1.47 -3.58
C LYS A 4 14.83 -0.77 -4.50
N GLN A 5 15.18 0.39 -5.06
CA GLN A 5 14.34 1.14 -6.00
C GLN A 5 14.73 0.90 -7.47
N GLY A 6 15.64 -0.06 -7.73
CA GLY A 6 16.11 -0.35 -9.09
C GLY A 6 16.89 0.81 -9.72
N ILE A 7 17.51 1.65 -8.88
CA ILE A 7 18.40 2.72 -9.33
C ILE A 7 19.84 2.26 -9.16
N GLU A 8 20.55 2.20 -10.28
CA GLU A 8 21.99 2.01 -10.28
C GLU A 8 22.69 3.36 -10.18
N ILE A 9 23.52 3.50 -9.16
CA ILE A 9 24.34 4.69 -8.94
C ILE A 9 25.78 4.22 -8.75
N SER A 10 26.72 4.86 -9.42
CA SER A 10 28.15 4.69 -9.13
C SER A 10 28.47 5.38 -7.79
N PRO A 11 28.85 4.64 -6.74
CA PRO A 11 29.17 5.23 -5.44
C PRO A 11 30.35 6.20 -5.52
N ALA A 12 31.35 5.86 -6.35
CA ALA A 12 32.53 6.70 -6.58
C ALA A 12 32.17 8.03 -7.23
N ALA A 13 31.31 8.02 -8.26
CA ALA A 13 30.88 9.25 -8.92
C ALA A 13 30.00 10.13 -8.01
N MET A 14 29.12 9.52 -7.21
CA MET A 14 28.30 10.24 -6.23
C MET A 14 29.15 10.86 -5.12
N ALA A 15 30.13 10.14 -4.59
CA ALA A 15 31.05 10.66 -3.58
C ALA A 15 31.88 11.83 -4.12
N LYS A 16 32.39 11.71 -5.35
CA LYS A 16 33.13 12.79 -6.01
C LYS A 16 32.27 14.05 -6.19
N GLY A 17 31.02 13.89 -6.65
CA GLY A 17 30.08 15.01 -6.79
C GLY A 17 29.76 15.70 -5.44
N LEU A 18 29.58 14.93 -4.37
CA LEU A 18 29.39 15.48 -3.02
C LEU A 18 30.62 16.24 -2.52
N GLN A 19 31.82 15.68 -2.72
CA GLN A 19 33.08 16.31 -2.34
C GLN A 19 33.26 17.65 -3.06
N ASP A 20 33.08 17.67 -4.39
CA ASP A 20 33.26 18.88 -5.19
C ASP A 20 32.27 19.98 -4.80
N GLY A 21 31.00 19.59 -4.52
CA GLY A 21 29.97 20.54 -4.06
C GLY A 21 30.23 21.11 -2.66
N MET A 22 30.79 20.33 -1.73
CA MET A 22 31.07 20.77 -0.36
C MET A 22 32.35 21.60 -0.25
N SER A 23 33.38 21.29 -1.04
CA SER A 23 34.66 22.00 -0.99
C SER A 23 34.70 23.25 -1.87
N GLY A 24 33.62 23.56 -2.59
CA GLY A 24 33.63 24.59 -3.64
C GLY A 24 34.59 24.25 -4.79
N GLY A 25 34.85 22.96 -5.00
CA GLY A 25 35.72 22.48 -6.07
C GLY A 25 35.08 22.67 -7.45
N GLN A 26 35.89 22.51 -8.51
CA GLN A 26 35.36 22.56 -9.87
C GLN A 26 34.38 21.42 -10.10
N LEU A 27 33.12 21.76 -10.37
CA LEU A 27 32.10 20.77 -10.70
C LEU A 27 32.39 20.14 -12.07
N LEU A 28 32.30 18.82 -12.14
CA LEU A 28 32.44 18.06 -13.39
C LEU A 28 31.27 18.23 -14.35
N LEU A 29 30.15 18.78 -13.86
CA LEU A 29 28.95 19.09 -14.63
C LEU A 29 28.60 20.56 -14.46
N THR A 30 28.14 21.19 -15.54
CA THR A 30 27.52 22.51 -15.45
C THR A 30 26.18 22.43 -14.72
N GLU A 31 25.69 23.57 -14.21
CA GLU A 31 24.35 23.62 -13.60
C GLU A 31 23.25 23.11 -14.54
N GLN A 32 23.35 23.43 -15.83
CA GLN A 32 22.40 22.97 -16.83
C GLN A 32 22.44 21.45 -17.00
N GLN A 33 23.65 20.87 -17.11
CA GLN A 33 23.81 19.42 -17.21
C GLN A 33 23.29 18.70 -15.96
N MET A 34 23.51 19.27 -14.76
CA MET A 34 22.95 18.72 -13.53
C MET A 34 21.42 18.76 -13.53
N LYS A 35 20.81 19.88 -13.91
CA LYS A 35 19.34 20.01 -14.02
C LYS A 35 18.77 18.99 -15.02
N ASP A 36 19.39 18.84 -16.19
CA ASP A 36 18.93 17.92 -17.22
C ASP A 36 19.02 16.46 -16.77
N VAL A 37 20.12 16.09 -16.12
CA VAL A 37 20.32 14.74 -15.56
C VAL A 37 19.30 14.47 -14.44
N LEU A 38 19.08 15.42 -13.52
CA LEU A 38 18.12 15.26 -12.43
C LEU A 38 16.68 15.18 -12.93
N ASN A 39 16.31 16.00 -13.93
CA ASN A 39 14.98 15.97 -14.53
C ASN A 39 14.72 14.61 -15.22
N LYS A 40 15.69 14.12 -16.01
CA LYS A 40 15.61 12.81 -16.63
C LYS A 40 15.51 11.70 -15.58
N PHE A 41 16.35 11.77 -14.55
CA PHE A 41 16.34 10.83 -13.44
C PHE A 41 14.99 10.78 -12.71
N GLN A 42 14.40 11.93 -12.40
CA GLN A 42 13.07 12.01 -11.78
C GLN A 42 11.97 11.42 -12.70
N LYS A 43 12.03 11.70 -13.99
CA LYS A 43 11.09 11.16 -14.99
C LYS A 43 11.20 9.63 -15.08
N ASP A 44 12.41 9.10 -15.19
CA ASP A 44 12.67 7.66 -15.25
C ASP A 44 12.21 6.97 -13.94
N LEU A 45 12.42 7.63 -12.79
CA LEU A 45 11.94 7.15 -11.51
C LEU A 45 10.43 7.12 -11.38
N MET A 46 9.74 8.14 -11.90
CA MET A 46 8.28 8.15 -11.94
C MET A 46 7.77 7.02 -12.84
N ALA A 47 8.35 6.85 -14.03
CA ALA A 47 7.98 5.76 -14.94
C ALA A 47 8.19 4.38 -14.30
N LYS A 48 9.34 4.14 -13.65
CA LYS A 48 9.61 2.90 -12.91
C LYS A 48 8.61 2.66 -11.78
N ARG A 49 8.31 3.69 -10.97
CA ARG A 49 7.32 3.58 -9.89
C ARG A 49 5.92 3.27 -10.41
N ASN A 50 5.51 3.89 -11.51
CA ASN A 50 4.21 3.63 -12.13
C ASN A 50 4.15 2.20 -12.67
N ALA A 51 5.21 1.73 -13.35
CA ALA A 51 5.26 0.35 -13.84
C ALA A 51 5.19 -0.68 -12.71
N GLU A 52 5.95 -0.48 -11.63
CA GLU A 52 5.89 -1.35 -10.45
C GLU A 52 4.54 -1.30 -9.74
N PHE A 53 3.88 -0.14 -9.68
CA PHE A 53 2.54 0.00 -9.13
C PHE A 53 1.50 -0.76 -9.96
N THR A 54 1.52 -0.59 -11.29
CA THR A 54 0.63 -1.31 -12.21
C THR A 54 0.83 -2.83 -12.08
N LYS A 55 2.08 -3.29 -12.10
CA LYS A 55 2.41 -4.71 -11.93
C LYS A 55 1.86 -5.25 -10.61
N LYS A 56 2.07 -4.55 -9.50
CA LYS A 56 1.54 -4.95 -8.19
C LYS A 56 0.01 -4.93 -8.15
N ALA A 57 -0.63 -3.97 -8.82
CA ALA A 57 -2.09 -3.91 -8.90
C ALA A 57 -2.66 -5.14 -9.62
N GLU A 58 -2.07 -5.54 -10.75
CA GLU A 58 -2.44 -6.75 -11.50
C GLU A 58 -2.22 -8.03 -10.67
N GLU A 59 -1.04 -8.15 -10.04
CA GLU A 59 -0.74 -9.29 -9.16
C GLU A 59 -1.72 -9.38 -7.99
N ASN A 60 -2.02 -8.26 -7.33
CA ASN A 60 -2.94 -8.22 -6.20
C ASN A 60 -4.38 -8.52 -6.63
N LYS A 61 -4.80 -8.04 -7.81
CA LYS A 61 -6.11 -8.37 -8.38
C LYS A 61 -6.23 -9.87 -8.61
N ALA A 62 -5.26 -10.48 -9.27
CA ALA A 62 -5.27 -11.93 -9.53
C ALA A 62 -5.28 -12.76 -8.23
N LYS A 63 -4.44 -12.39 -7.25
CA LYS A 63 -4.42 -13.04 -5.93
C LYS A 63 -5.75 -12.86 -5.17
N GLY A 64 -6.34 -11.67 -5.24
CA GLY A 64 -7.63 -11.37 -4.64
C GLY A 64 -8.78 -12.19 -5.24
N GLU A 65 -8.85 -12.28 -6.57
CA GLU A 65 -9.84 -13.10 -7.28
C GLU A 65 -9.69 -14.58 -6.92
N ALA A 66 -8.46 -15.09 -6.90
CA ALA A 66 -8.18 -16.46 -6.49
C ALA A 66 -8.61 -16.72 -5.04
N PHE A 67 -8.28 -15.81 -4.12
CA PHE A 67 -8.70 -15.90 -2.72
C PHE A 67 -10.23 -15.94 -2.60
N MET A 68 -10.94 -15.00 -3.23
CA MET A 68 -12.40 -14.92 -3.17
C MET A 68 -13.08 -16.16 -3.78
N SER A 69 -12.52 -16.70 -4.85
CA SER A 69 -13.01 -17.92 -5.49
C SER A 69 -12.86 -19.16 -4.60
N GLN A 70 -11.76 -19.26 -3.85
CA GLN A 70 -11.56 -20.34 -2.88
C GLN A 70 -12.38 -20.13 -1.61
N ASN A 71 -12.53 -18.88 -1.16
CA ASN A 71 -13.16 -18.55 0.11
C ASN A 71 -14.67 -18.81 0.10
N LYS A 72 -15.36 -18.57 -1.02
CA LYS A 72 -16.81 -18.86 -1.15
C LYS A 72 -17.17 -20.34 -0.97
N ALA A 73 -16.21 -21.24 -1.16
CA ALA A 73 -16.42 -22.69 -1.00
C ALA A 73 -16.22 -23.16 0.44
N LYS A 74 -15.74 -22.29 1.35
CA LYS A 74 -15.52 -22.65 2.75
C LYS A 74 -16.84 -22.71 3.52
N GLU A 75 -16.89 -23.62 4.47
CA GLU A 75 -18.06 -23.81 5.32
C GLU A 75 -18.43 -22.54 6.12
N GLY A 76 -19.72 -22.19 6.06
CA GLY A 76 -20.31 -21.04 6.73
C GLY A 76 -20.05 -19.70 6.03
N VAL A 77 -19.37 -19.68 4.88
CA VAL A 77 -19.22 -18.46 4.08
C VAL A 77 -20.48 -18.22 3.25
N VAL A 78 -21.01 -17.01 3.35
CA VAL A 78 -22.14 -16.52 2.56
C VAL A 78 -21.62 -15.47 1.59
N SER A 79 -22.02 -15.59 0.32
CA SER A 79 -21.69 -14.63 -0.74
C SER A 79 -22.90 -13.75 -1.08
N LEU A 80 -22.68 -12.44 -1.22
CA LEU A 80 -23.69 -11.46 -1.61
C LEU A 80 -23.58 -11.10 -3.11
N PRO A 81 -24.65 -10.56 -3.74
CA PRO A 81 -24.61 -10.11 -5.13
C PRO A 81 -23.55 -9.03 -5.41
N SER A 82 -23.16 -8.25 -4.40
CA SER A 82 -22.08 -7.25 -4.50
C SER A 82 -20.67 -7.86 -4.60
N GLY A 83 -20.53 -9.18 -4.40
CA GLY A 83 -19.25 -9.87 -4.29
C GLY A 83 -18.70 -9.92 -2.86
N LEU A 84 -19.32 -9.23 -1.89
CA LEU A 84 -18.93 -9.33 -0.49
C LEU A 84 -19.19 -10.74 0.03
N GLN A 85 -18.22 -11.28 0.76
CA GLN A 85 -18.33 -12.56 1.47
C GLN A 85 -18.20 -12.33 2.97
N TYR A 86 -19.03 -13.00 3.75
CA TYR A 86 -18.94 -12.98 5.21
C TYR A 86 -19.18 -14.37 5.80
N LYS A 87 -18.69 -14.57 7.01
CA LYS A 87 -18.98 -15.75 7.84
C LYS A 87 -19.41 -15.25 9.22
N ILE A 88 -20.56 -15.71 9.68
CA ILE A 88 -21.03 -15.41 11.04
C ILE A 88 -20.26 -16.33 12.00
N ILE A 89 -19.48 -15.75 12.90
CA ILE A 89 -18.78 -16.48 13.96
C ILE A 89 -19.70 -16.64 15.18
N GLN A 90 -20.36 -15.55 15.56
CA GLN A 90 -21.36 -15.52 16.61
C GLN A 90 -22.51 -14.59 16.21
N THR A 91 -23.74 -15.09 16.30
CA THR A 91 -24.94 -14.31 15.97
C THR A 91 -25.33 -13.43 17.16
N GLY A 92 -25.42 -12.13 16.94
CA GLY A 92 -26.01 -11.19 17.90
C GLY A 92 -27.53 -11.17 17.85
N THR A 93 -28.17 -10.71 18.93
CA THR A 93 -29.64 -10.59 19.06
C THR A 93 -30.15 -9.15 19.00
N GLY A 94 -29.24 -8.17 18.88
CA GLY A 94 -29.57 -6.75 18.82
C GLY A 94 -30.13 -6.30 17.47
N ALA A 95 -30.54 -5.03 17.41
CA ALA A 95 -30.96 -4.40 16.18
C ALA A 95 -29.81 -4.37 15.15
N LYS A 96 -30.16 -4.53 13.86
CA LYS A 96 -29.20 -4.32 12.78
C LYS A 96 -29.04 -2.81 12.55
N PRO A 97 -27.80 -2.30 12.46
CA PRO A 97 -27.59 -0.87 12.26
C PRO A 97 -28.07 -0.43 10.87
N ALA A 98 -28.69 0.74 10.81
CA ALA A 98 -29.05 1.45 9.59
C ALA A 98 -27.85 2.26 9.05
N LYS A 99 -27.99 2.81 7.83
CA LYS A 99 -26.92 3.54 7.15
C LYS A 99 -26.45 4.79 7.90
N ASP A 100 -27.33 5.45 8.62
CA ASP A 100 -27.03 6.68 9.35
C ASP A 100 -26.58 6.44 10.79
N ASP A 101 -26.60 5.19 11.24
CA ASP A 101 -26.25 4.84 12.61
C ASP A 101 -24.75 4.94 12.86
N THR A 102 -24.43 5.03 14.14
CA THR A 102 -23.06 4.92 14.65
C THR A 102 -22.89 3.55 15.30
N VAL A 103 -21.82 2.85 14.91
CA VAL A 103 -21.46 1.53 15.44
C VAL A 103 -20.17 1.62 16.23
N THR A 104 -20.05 0.78 17.25
CA THR A 104 -18.80 0.58 17.99
C THR A 104 -18.36 -0.86 17.80
N VAL A 105 -17.12 -1.06 17.36
CA VAL A 105 -16.60 -2.36 16.94
C VAL A 105 -15.20 -2.61 17.48
N GLU A 106 -14.94 -3.87 17.80
CA GLU A 106 -13.58 -4.41 17.89
C GLU A 106 -13.31 -5.17 16.59
N TYR A 107 -12.17 -4.90 15.96
CA TYR A 107 -11.83 -5.49 14.67
C TYR A 107 -10.32 -5.67 14.50
N THR A 108 -9.96 -6.58 13.61
CA THR A 108 -8.61 -6.77 13.12
C THR A 108 -8.64 -6.92 11.60
N GLY A 109 -8.07 -5.94 10.89
CA GLY A 109 -7.91 -5.91 9.44
C GLY A 109 -6.61 -6.57 9.01
N LYS A 110 -6.72 -7.58 8.13
CA LYS A 110 -5.58 -8.33 7.57
C LYS A 110 -5.60 -8.35 6.05
N LEU A 111 -4.43 -8.31 5.44
CA LEU A 111 -4.26 -8.65 4.04
C LEU A 111 -4.44 -10.18 3.85
N ILE A 112 -4.60 -10.62 2.60
CA ILE A 112 -4.79 -12.04 2.26
C ILE A 112 -3.59 -12.93 2.63
N ASP A 113 -2.41 -12.33 2.82
CA ASP A 113 -1.19 -13.00 3.30
C ASP A 113 -1.12 -13.09 4.84
N GLY A 114 -2.12 -12.57 5.54
CA GLY A 114 -2.22 -12.56 7.00
C GLY A 114 -1.57 -11.34 7.67
N GLN A 115 -0.91 -10.45 6.93
CA GLN A 115 -0.33 -9.24 7.50
C GLN A 115 -1.42 -8.33 8.07
N VAL A 116 -1.33 -8.05 9.38
CA VAL A 116 -2.23 -7.10 10.07
C VAL A 116 -1.84 -5.68 9.69
N PHE A 117 -2.73 -4.95 9.03
CA PHE A 117 -2.53 -3.53 8.74
C PHE A 117 -3.19 -2.64 9.81
N ASP A 118 -4.32 -3.07 10.37
CA ASP A 118 -5.05 -2.32 11.38
C ASP A 118 -5.75 -3.23 12.40
N SER A 119 -5.87 -2.78 13.65
CA SER A 119 -6.52 -3.55 14.72
C SER A 119 -6.79 -2.70 15.96
N THR A 120 -7.98 -2.85 16.56
CA THR A 120 -8.33 -2.25 17.86
C THR A 120 -7.58 -2.91 19.02
N GLU A 121 -7.03 -4.11 18.84
CA GLU A 121 -6.21 -4.77 19.86
C GLU A 121 -4.93 -3.96 20.15
N LYS A 122 -4.40 -3.25 19.14
CA LYS A 122 -3.20 -2.40 19.30
C LYS A 122 -3.44 -1.23 20.25
N THR A 123 -4.65 -0.68 20.25
CA THR A 123 -5.04 0.46 21.09
C THR A 123 -5.73 0.02 22.38
N GLY A 124 -6.16 -1.24 22.47
CA GLY A 124 -6.91 -1.80 23.59
C GLY A 124 -8.28 -1.17 23.79
N LYS A 125 -8.81 -0.47 22.77
CA LYS A 125 -10.10 0.23 22.83
C LYS A 125 -10.90 -0.01 21.56
N PRO A 126 -12.22 -0.24 21.67
CA PRO A 126 -13.10 -0.28 20.50
C PRO A 126 -13.02 1.00 19.68
N ALA A 127 -13.30 0.89 18.39
CA ALA A 127 -13.41 2.01 17.48
C ALA A 127 -14.88 2.30 17.17
N THR A 128 -15.19 3.59 16.95
CA THR A 128 -16.55 4.06 16.67
C THR A 128 -16.61 4.70 15.29
N PHE A 129 -17.59 4.30 14.48
CA PHE A 129 -17.74 4.75 13.09
C PHE A 129 -19.20 5.06 12.77
N LYS A 130 -19.42 6.02 11.86
CA LYS A 130 -20.71 6.15 11.19
C LYS A 130 -20.78 5.14 10.04
N VAL A 131 -21.87 4.37 9.94
CA VAL A 131 -22.01 3.29 8.94
C VAL A 131 -21.86 3.78 7.50
N SER A 132 -22.24 5.03 7.20
CA SER A 132 -22.10 5.63 5.88
C SER A 132 -20.68 6.11 5.52
N GLN A 133 -19.71 6.03 6.45
CA GLN A 133 -18.36 6.57 6.29
C GLN A 133 -17.28 5.48 6.25
N VAL A 134 -17.70 4.21 6.18
CA VAL A 134 -16.85 3.02 6.09
C VAL A 134 -16.97 2.35 4.74
#